data_AF-U7H4U4-F1
#
_entry.id   AF-U7H4U4-F1
#
_cell.length_a   1.000
_cell.length_b   1.000
_cell.length_c   1.000
_cell.angle_alpha   90.00
_cell.angle_beta   90.00
_cell.angle_gamma   90.00
#
_symmetry.space_group_name_H-M   'P 1'
#
loop_
_entity.id
_entity.type
_entity.pdbx_description
1 polymer ?
#
loop_
_entity_poly.entity_id
_entity_poly.type
_entity_poly.pdbx_seq_one_letter_code
_entity_poly.pdbx_strand_id
1 'polypeptide(L)'
;MSKRMTHQEICEEWEAVSRAQNVNHQRGIKAAITQCRQFLTAIHQQADVEQARYRYLAQRLCDHFWSHNMAHRTDKTPGYPGHFGCRVRLRKRKLELSWYYNRFIPKKSGEGRSVFSEYIRKEGRFRYHKPAFTRAQDWEKPLIMETEDGFEMLRRLNANQAELCRIVRKSERLLKNLEEHLGGLKEATSGSSSPSNEEG
;
A
#
# COMPACT_ATOMS: atom_id res chain seq x y z
N MET A 1 33.42 -7.71 -17.86
CA MET A 1 32.13 -7.40 -17.21
C MET A 1 32.38 -6.32 -16.17
N SER A 2 31.76 -5.13 -16.31
CA SER A 2 31.94 -4.06 -15.30
C SER A 2 31.27 -4.48 -14.00
N LYS A 3 32.00 -4.38 -12.87
CA LYS A 3 31.49 -4.72 -11.54
C LYS A 3 30.33 -3.78 -11.19
N ARG A 4 29.22 -4.33 -10.72
CA ARG A 4 28.09 -3.52 -10.24
C ARG A 4 28.50 -2.84 -8.94
N MET A 5 28.35 -1.52 -8.87
CA MET A 5 28.65 -0.76 -7.65
C MET A 5 27.67 -1.11 -6.53
N THR A 6 28.17 -1.16 -5.32
CA THR A 6 27.40 -1.24 -4.08
C THR A 6 26.71 0.10 -3.78
N HIS A 7 25.68 0.10 -2.93
CA HIS A 7 25.02 1.35 -2.54
C HIS A 7 25.97 2.32 -1.82
N GLN A 8 26.92 1.79 -1.05
CA GLN A 8 27.93 2.60 -0.36
C GLN A 8 28.85 3.30 -1.36
N GLU A 9 29.38 2.56 -2.35
CA GLU A 9 30.21 3.12 -3.42
C GLU A 9 29.46 4.21 -4.20
N ILE A 10 28.15 4.05 -4.44
CA ILE A 10 27.32 5.08 -5.11
C ILE A 10 27.20 6.35 -4.26
N CYS A 11 26.98 6.23 -2.95
CA CYS A 11 26.92 7.39 -2.06
C CYS A 11 28.25 8.15 -2.03
N GLU A 12 29.37 7.42 -1.88
CA GLU A 12 30.71 7.98 -1.86
C GLU A 12 31.06 8.70 -3.17
N GLU A 13 30.64 8.15 -4.33
CA GLU A 13 30.83 8.79 -5.62
C GLU A 13 30.06 10.12 -5.71
N TRP A 14 28.80 10.17 -5.29
CA TRP A 14 28.02 11.42 -5.27
C TRP A 14 28.64 12.47 -4.34
N GLU A 15 29.16 12.06 -3.19
CA GLU A 15 29.88 12.95 -2.29
C GLU A 15 31.18 13.48 -2.92
N ALA A 16 31.97 12.62 -3.56
CA ALA A 16 33.20 13.01 -4.24
C ALA A 16 32.93 13.98 -5.40
N VAL A 17 31.97 13.66 -6.27
CA VAL A 17 31.59 14.50 -7.42
C VAL A 17 31.04 15.86 -6.98
N SER A 18 30.32 15.93 -5.85
CA SER A 18 29.79 17.20 -5.32
C SER A 18 30.89 18.24 -4.99
N ARG A 19 32.11 17.79 -4.69
CA ARG A 19 33.26 18.64 -4.34
C ARG A 19 34.27 18.80 -5.46
N ALA A 20 34.15 18.02 -6.54
CA ALA A 20 35.09 18.05 -7.64
C ALA A 20 35.00 19.37 -8.42
N GLN A 21 36.14 20.00 -8.70
CA GLN A 21 36.19 21.26 -9.47
C GLN A 21 36.24 21.03 -10.99
N ASN A 22 36.63 19.82 -11.41
CA ASN A 22 36.85 19.43 -12.80
C ASN A 22 35.66 18.69 -13.44
N VAL A 23 34.46 18.82 -12.88
CA VAL A 23 33.25 18.14 -13.37
C VAL A 23 32.19 19.14 -13.82
N ASN A 24 31.38 18.73 -14.80
CA ASN A 24 30.24 19.52 -15.24
C ASN A 24 29.07 19.36 -14.24
N HIS A 25 29.02 20.26 -13.26
CA HIS A 25 27.97 20.29 -12.24
C HIS A 25 26.57 20.49 -12.79
N GLN A 26 26.40 21.14 -13.94
CA GLN A 26 25.09 21.24 -14.57
C GLN A 26 24.56 19.89 -15.04
N ARG A 27 25.44 19.06 -15.61
CA ARG A 27 25.12 17.67 -15.97
C ARG A 27 24.89 16.82 -14.71
N GLY A 28 25.68 17.05 -13.65
CA GLY A 28 25.52 16.43 -12.34
C GLY A 28 24.14 16.69 -11.73
N ILE A 29 23.70 17.95 -11.67
CA ILE A 29 22.37 18.34 -11.17
C ILE A 29 21.27 17.62 -11.96
N LYS A 30 21.33 17.64 -13.30
CA LYS A 30 20.33 16.96 -14.13
C LYS A 30 20.29 15.45 -13.84
N ALA A 31 21.45 14.81 -13.74
CA ALA A 31 21.54 13.40 -13.39
C ALA A 31 20.96 13.11 -12.00
N ALA A 32 21.27 13.92 -10.99
CA ALA A 32 20.77 13.77 -9.63
C ALA A 32 19.23 13.88 -9.59
N ILE A 33 18.65 14.92 -10.21
CA ILE A 33 17.20 15.09 -10.28
C ILE A 33 16.53 13.90 -11.01
N THR A 34 17.10 13.45 -12.12
CA THR A 34 16.60 12.27 -12.83
C THR A 34 16.61 11.02 -11.95
N GLN A 35 17.70 10.76 -11.22
CA GLN A 35 17.79 9.61 -10.32
C GLN A 35 16.84 9.73 -9.12
N CYS A 36 16.67 10.93 -8.56
CA CYS A 36 15.65 11.18 -7.52
C CYS A 36 14.23 10.86 -8.01
N ARG A 37 13.87 11.23 -9.25
CA ARG A 37 12.57 10.87 -9.86
C ARG A 37 12.42 9.37 -10.05
N GLN A 38 13.47 8.71 -10.53
CA GLN A 38 13.49 7.25 -10.70
C GLN A 38 13.27 6.54 -9.35
N PHE A 39 13.92 7.02 -8.29
CA PHE A 39 13.73 6.51 -6.94
C PHE A 39 12.28 6.64 -6.45
N LEU A 40 11.66 7.82 -6.57
CA LEU A 40 10.27 8.04 -6.16
C LEU A 40 9.29 7.17 -6.97
N THR A 41 9.53 7.04 -8.27
CA THR A 41 8.76 6.15 -9.16
C THR A 41 8.90 4.68 -8.72
N ALA A 42 10.11 4.24 -8.41
CA ALA A 42 10.37 2.88 -7.94
C ALA A 42 9.64 2.59 -6.62
N ILE A 43 9.60 3.54 -5.68
CA ILE A 43 8.83 3.37 -4.44
C ILE A 43 7.34 3.17 -4.75
N HIS A 44 6.77 3.95 -5.68
CA HIS A 44 5.37 3.78 -6.06
C HIS A 44 5.07 2.41 -6.68
N GLN A 45 5.97 1.91 -7.52
CA GLN A 45 5.85 0.57 -8.11
C GLN A 45 5.97 -0.52 -7.05
N GLN A 46 6.93 -0.40 -6.14
CA GLN A 46 7.10 -1.35 -5.02
C GLN A 46 5.90 -1.33 -4.07
N ALA A 47 5.30 -0.18 -3.84
CA ALA A 47 4.06 -0.09 -3.07
C ALA A 47 2.92 -0.88 -3.73
N ASP A 48 2.78 -0.85 -5.06
CA ASP A 48 1.74 -1.65 -5.73
C ASP A 48 1.97 -3.15 -5.59
N VAL A 49 3.23 -3.58 -5.69
CA VAL A 49 3.63 -4.97 -5.43
C VAL A 49 3.33 -5.37 -3.98
N GLU A 50 3.64 -4.51 -3.03
CA GLU A 50 3.41 -4.77 -1.61
C GLU A 50 1.92 -4.92 -1.28
N GLN A 51 1.06 -4.12 -1.93
CA GLN A 51 -0.37 -4.26 -1.77
C GLN A 51 -0.91 -5.59 -2.32
N ALA A 52 -0.32 -6.10 -3.40
CA ALA A 52 -0.64 -7.43 -3.93
C ALA A 52 -0.20 -8.55 -2.95
N ARG A 53 0.94 -8.39 -2.27
CA ARG A 53 1.40 -9.30 -1.21
C ARG A 53 0.44 -9.29 -0.01
N TYR A 54 0.00 -8.11 0.45
CA TYR A 54 -1.01 -8.01 1.51
C TYR A 54 -2.33 -8.67 1.11
N ARG A 55 -2.75 -8.50 -0.15
CA ARG A 55 -3.93 -9.19 -0.70
C ARG A 55 -3.77 -10.71 -0.66
N TYR A 56 -2.60 -11.23 -0.99
CA TYR A 56 -2.30 -12.66 -0.92
C TYR A 56 -2.38 -13.18 0.52
N LEU A 57 -1.70 -12.51 1.46
CA LEU A 57 -1.71 -12.90 2.88
C LEU A 57 -3.13 -12.87 3.47
N ALA A 58 -3.90 -11.82 3.15
CA ALA A 58 -5.31 -11.73 3.52
C ALA A 58 -6.13 -12.89 2.93
N GLN A 59 -5.82 -13.34 1.70
CA GLN A 59 -6.52 -14.49 1.12
C GLN A 59 -6.27 -15.75 1.93
N ARG A 60 -5.03 -15.99 2.38
CA ARG A 60 -4.70 -17.18 3.17
C ARG A 60 -5.47 -17.24 4.49
N LEU A 61 -5.64 -16.10 5.16
CA LEU A 61 -6.52 -16.00 6.34
C LEU A 61 -7.99 -16.29 5.97
N CYS A 62 -8.47 -15.74 4.86
CA CYS A 62 -9.82 -15.98 4.37
C CYS A 62 -10.06 -17.46 4.02
N ASP A 63 -9.11 -18.10 3.34
CA ASP A 63 -9.17 -19.51 2.96
C ASP A 63 -9.17 -20.42 4.19
N HIS A 64 -8.35 -20.10 5.19
CA HIS A 64 -8.32 -20.80 6.47
C HIS A 64 -9.67 -20.70 7.20
N PHE A 65 -10.29 -19.52 7.24
CA PHE A 65 -11.65 -19.37 7.78
C PHE A 65 -12.65 -20.24 6.98
N TRP A 66 -12.60 -20.19 5.66
CA TRP A 66 -13.54 -20.92 4.80
C TRP A 66 -13.35 -22.43 4.85
N SER A 67 -12.13 -22.95 5.02
CA SER A 67 -11.91 -24.39 5.15
C SER A 67 -12.60 -24.95 6.40
N HIS A 68 -12.52 -24.24 7.51
CA HIS A 68 -13.23 -24.60 8.74
C HIS A 68 -14.74 -24.41 8.57
N ASN A 69 -15.17 -23.27 8.02
CA ASN A 69 -16.59 -23.02 7.78
C ASN A 69 -17.22 -24.13 6.94
N MET A 70 -16.53 -24.59 5.88
CA MET A 70 -16.95 -25.70 5.03
C MET A 70 -16.99 -27.05 5.76
N ALA A 71 -16.01 -27.36 6.61
CA ALA A 71 -16.01 -28.60 7.39
C ALA A 71 -17.22 -28.69 8.34
N HIS A 72 -17.66 -27.55 8.85
CA HIS A 72 -18.86 -27.44 9.67
C HIS A 72 -20.16 -27.40 8.86
N ARG A 73 -20.12 -27.56 7.51
CA ARG A 73 -21.33 -27.47 6.66
C ARG A 73 -22.22 -28.72 6.60
N THR A 74 -22.11 -29.64 7.55
CA THR A 74 -22.92 -30.87 7.51
C THR A 74 -24.13 -30.75 8.43
N ASP A 75 -25.28 -31.28 8.00
CA ASP A 75 -26.52 -31.32 8.80
C ASP A 75 -26.38 -32.07 10.14
N LYS A 76 -25.25 -32.79 10.29
CA LYS A 76 -24.91 -33.59 11.47
C LYS A 76 -24.12 -32.81 12.52
N THR A 77 -23.70 -31.58 12.24
CA THR A 77 -22.90 -30.77 13.15
C THR A 77 -23.78 -29.76 13.90
N PRO A 78 -23.80 -29.77 15.25
CA PRO A 78 -24.49 -28.74 16.04
C PRO A 78 -24.01 -27.33 15.67
N GLY A 79 -24.94 -26.39 15.46
CA GLY A 79 -24.62 -25.02 15.03
C GLY A 79 -24.46 -24.85 13.51
N TYR A 80 -24.89 -25.82 12.70
CA TYR A 80 -24.94 -25.70 11.23
C TYR A 80 -26.15 -24.86 10.75
N PRO A 81 -25.97 -23.99 9.73
CA PRO A 81 -24.72 -23.50 9.13
C PRO A 81 -24.09 -22.32 9.87
N GLY A 82 -22.77 -22.17 9.69
CA GLY A 82 -22.06 -20.96 10.09
C GLY A 82 -22.63 -19.73 9.39
N HIS A 83 -22.90 -18.70 10.16
CA HIS A 83 -23.53 -17.48 9.68
C HIS A 83 -22.54 -16.38 9.32
N PHE A 84 -21.24 -16.55 9.52
CA PHE A 84 -20.28 -15.52 9.14
C PHE A 84 -19.50 -15.91 7.89
N GLY A 85 -19.14 -14.90 7.11
CA GLY A 85 -18.26 -15.02 5.96
C GLY A 85 -17.31 -13.84 5.91
N CYS A 86 -16.09 -14.08 5.44
CA CYS A 86 -15.14 -13.01 5.16
C CYS A 86 -14.80 -12.96 3.67
N ARG A 87 -14.38 -11.78 3.21
CA ARG A 87 -13.94 -11.57 1.83
C ARG A 87 -12.79 -10.58 1.77
N VAL A 88 -11.90 -10.88 0.84
CA VAL A 88 -10.79 -10.00 0.47
C VAL A 88 -11.01 -9.49 -0.94
N ARG A 89 -10.87 -8.18 -1.14
CA ARG A 89 -10.89 -7.55 -2.47
C ARG A 89 -9.74 -6.56 -2.59
N LEU A 90 -9.13 -6.54 -3.77
CA LEU A 90 -8.23 -5.47 -4.19
C LEU A 90 -8.87 -4.80 -5.41
N ARG A 91 -9.31 -3.55 -5.26
CA ARG A 91 -9.86 -2.74 -6.35
C ARG A 91 -8.96 -1.55 -6.59
N LYS A 92 -8.26 -1.53 -7.73
CA LYS A 92 -7.18 -0.56 -7.97
C LYS A 92 -6.21 -0.59 -6.78
N ARG A 93 -6.01 0.55 -6.11
CA ARG A 93 -5.15 0.70 -4.93
C ARG A 93 -5.87 0.56 -3.58
N LYS A 94 -7.04 -0.05 -3.55
CA LYS A 94 -7.87 -0.20 -2.34
C LYS A 94 -7.99 -1.66 -1.94
N LEU A 95 -7.30 -2.03 -0.87
CA LEU A 95 -7.47 -3.32 -0.19
C LEU A 95 -8.67 -3.25 0.76
N GLU A 96 -9.63 -4.16 0.57
CA GLU A 96 -10.82 -4.31 1.39
C GLU A 96 -10.85 -5.70 2.03
N LEU A 97 -10.86 -5.73 3.37
CA LEU A 97 -11.00 -6.95 4.17
C LEU A 97 -12.30 -6.83 4.96
N SER A 98 -13.33 -7.57 4.55
CA SER A 98 -14.72 -7.35 5.00
C SER A 98 -15.34 -8.61 5.57
N TRP A 99 -16.21 -8.43 6.56
CA TRP A 99 -17.08 -9.47 7.11
C TRP A 99 -18.52 -9.33 6.64
N TYR A 100 -19.23 -10.45 6.60
CA TYR A 100 -20.61 -10.59 6.17
C TYR A 100 -21.36 -11.54 7.11
N TYR A 101 -22.65 -11.25 7.30
CA TYR A 101 -23.59 -12.16 7.95
C TYR A 101 -24.43 -12.88 6.88
N ASN A 102 -24.35 -14.20 6.83
CA ASN A 102 -25.06 -15.07 5.91
C ASN A 102 -26.41 -15.48 6.51
N ARG A 103 -27.48 -15.08 5.85
CA ARG A 103 -28.84 -15.57 6.09
C ARG A 103 -29.14 -16.72 5.15
N PHE A 104 -29.67 -17.81 5.69
CA PHE A 104 -30.06 -18.98 4.92
C PHE A 104 -31.58 -19.00 4.78
N ILE A 105 -32.06 -18.81 3.57
CA ILE A 105 -33.49 -18.68 3.25
C ILE A 105 -33.93 -19.93 2.48
N PRO A 106 -35.05 -20.59 2.82
CA PRO A 106 -35.57 -21.70 2.03
C PRO A 106 -35.75 -21.33 0.56
N LYS A 107 -35.40 -22.23 -0.36
CA LYS A 107 -35.63 -22.01 -1.79
C LYS A 107 -37.14 -22.09 -2.09
N LYS A 108 -37.63 -21.20 -2.96
CA LYS A 108 -39.05 -21.18 -3.35
C LYS A 108 -39.47 -22.38 -4.23
N SER A 109 -38.53 -23.09 -4.85
CA SER A 109 -38.81 -24.09 -5.90
C SER A 109 -37.89 -25.32 -5.81
N GLY A 110 -37.90 -26.02 -4.68
CA GLY A 110 -37.15 -27.28 -4.50
C GLY A 110 -36.51 -27.42 -3.11
N GLU A 111 -35.74 -28.49 -2.92
CA GLU A 111 -35.01 -28.76 -1.68
C GLU A 111 -33.77 -27.86 -1.52
N GLY A 112 -33.50 -27.46 -0.27
CA GLY A 112 -32.32 -26.71 0.12
C GLY A 112 -32.53 -25.22 0.45
N ARG A 113 -31.44 -24.53 0.78
CA ARG A 113 -31.44 -23.11 1.20
C ARG A 113 -30.58 -22.26 0.25
N SER A 114 -31.01 -21.03 0.02
CA SER A 114 -30.22 -19.96 -0.62
C SER A 114 -29.51 -19.13 0.44
N VAL A 115 -28.32 -18.62 0.11
CA VAL A 115 -27.52 -17.78 1.02
C VAL A 115 -27.62 -16.32 0.60
N PHE A 116 -28.01 -15.46 1.52
CA PHE A 116 -27.99 -14.02 1.37
C PHE A 116 -26.95 -13.42 2.32
N SER A 117 -25.90 -12.79 1.76
CA SER A 117 -24.80 -12.23 2.55
C SER A 117 -25.02 -10.74 2.81
N GLU A 118 -25.22 -10.38 4.07
CA GLU A 118 -25.37 -9.02 4.55
C GLU A 118 -24.01 -8.44 4.94
N TYR A 119 -23.64 -7.29 4.38
CA TYR A 119 -22.38 -6.64 4.73
C TYR A 119 -22.42 -6.13 6.18
N ILE A 120 -21.40 -6.48 6.96
CA ILE A 120 -21.21 -5.95 8.31
C ILE A 120 -20.39 -4.66 8.18
N ARG A 121 -20.96 -3.56 8.64
CA ARG A 121 -20.25 -2.28 8.68
C ARG A 121 -19.15 -2.34 9.73
N LYS A 122 -17.93 -1.98 9.33
CA LYS A 122 -16.83 -1.80 10.26
C LYS A 122 -16.95 -0.42 10.93
N GLU A 123 -17.12 -0.41 12.24
CA GLU A 123 -17.21 0.81 13.05
C GLU A 123 -15.82 1.25 13.58
N GLY A 124 -14.90 0.31 13.79
CA GLY A 124 -13.52 0.59 14.18
C GLY A 124 -12.60 0.93 13.00
N ARG A 125 -11.47 1.59 13.29
CA ARG A 125 -10.49 1.99 12.27
C ARG A 125 -9.87 0.78 11.55
N PHE A 126 -9.30 -0.14 12.33
CA PHE A 126 -8.60 -1.33 11.81
C PHE A 126 -9.23 -2.65 12.22
N ARG A 127 -10.22 -2.62 13.12
CA ARG A 127 -10.86 -3.83 13.64
C ARG A 127 -12.38 -3.70 13.65
N TYR A 128 -13.06 -4.81 13.42
CA TYR A 128 -14.46 -4.98 13.77
C TYR A 128 -14.59 -5.15 15.29
N HIS A 129 -15.56 -4.47 15.91
CA HIS A 129 -15.82 -4.63 17.34
C HIS A 129 -16.46 -5.99 17.62
N LYS A 130 -16.18 -6.56 18.81
CA LYS A 130 -16.75 -7.85 19.25
C LYS A 130 -18.28 -7.93 19.08
N PRO A 131 -19.09 -6.88 19.34
CA PRO A 131 -20.54 -6.91 19.14
C PRO A 131 -20.98 -7.27 17.72
N ALA A 132 -20.15 -7.00 16.71
CA ALA A 132 -20.43 -7.36 15.31
C ALA A 132 -20.56 -8.87 15.09
N PHE A 133 -20.03 -9.68 16.02
CA PHE A 133 -20.00 -11.14 15.95
C PHE A 133 -20.83 -11.79 17.07
N THR A 134 -21.74 -11.06 17.71
CA THR A 134 -22.59 -11.57 18.81
C THR A 134 -23.43 -12.79 18.42
N ARG A 135 -23.80 -12.90 17.13
CA ARG A 135 -24.59 -14.00 16.57
C ARG A 135 -23.75 -15.21 16.14
N ALA A 136 -22.42 -15.17 16.35
CA ALA A 136 -21.54 -16.26 15.96
C ALA A 136 -21.78 -17.49 16.82
N GLN A 137 -21.76 -18.66 16.20
CA GLN A 137 -21.76 -19.94 16.91
C GLN A 137 -20.47 -20.09 17.74
N ASP A 138 -20.48 -20.94 18.75
CA ASP A 138 -19.32 -21.09 19.65
C ASP A 138 -18.07 -21.58 18.92
N TRP A 139 -18.22 -22.39 17.87
CA TRP A 139 -17.12 -22.80 16.99
C TRP A 139 -16.65 -21.67 16.05
N GLU A 140 -17.55 -20.75 15.64
CA GLU A 140 -17.21 -19.63 14.76
C GLU A 140 -16.40 -18.56 15.49
N LYS A 141 -16.72 -18.30 16.77
CA LYS A 141 -16.09 -17.25 17.57
C LYS A 141 -14.54 -17.30 17.57
N PRO A 142 -13.88 -18.42 17.91
CA PRO A 142 -12.41 -18.46 17.91
C PRO A 142 -11.83 -18.21 16.53
N LEU A 143 -12.39 -18.80 15.47
CA LEU A 143 -11.93 -18.62 14.08
C LEU A 143 -12.12 -17.20 13.57
N ILE A 144 -13.25 -16.57 13.90
CA ILE A 144 -13.51 -15.16 13.58
C ILE A 144 -12.46 -14.27 14.24
N MET A 145 -12.18 -14.50 15.53
CA MET A 145 -11.24 -13.68 16.29
C MET A 145 -9.82 -13.81 15.73
N GLU A 146 -9.37 -15.04 15.45
CA GLU A 146 -8.06 -15.31 14.85
C GLU A 146 -7.94 -14.67 13.45
N THR A 147 -8.96 -14.85 12.60
CA THR A 147 -8.98 -14.24 11.26
C THR A 147 -8.97 -12.71 11.33
N GLU A 148 -9.73 -12.15 12.27
CA GLU A 148 -9.82 -10.70 12.45
C GLU A 148 -8.54 -10.10 13.05
N ASP A 149 -7.79 -10.84 13.87
CA ASP A 149 -6.45 -10.44 14.33
C ASP A 149 -5.51 -10.25 13.13
N GLY A 150 -5.45 -11.23 12.24
CA GLY A 150 -4.65 -11.14 11.02
C GLY A 150 -5.13 -10.02 10.08
N PHE A 151 -6.45 -9.85 9.92
CA PHE A 151 -7.00 -8.74 9.14
C PHE A 151 -6.67 -7.37 9.74
N GLU A 152 -6.69 -7.23 11.07
CA GLU A 152 -6.31 -5.98 11.73
C GLU A 152 -4.85 -5.63 11.43
N MET A 153 -3.93 -6.59 11.54
CA MET A 153 -2.52 -6.41 11.21
C MET A 153 -2.35 -5.95 9.75
N LEU A 154 -3.02 -6.60 8.81
CA LEU A 154 -2.94 -6.26 7.39
C LEU A 154 -3.56 -4.87 7.08
N ARG A 155 -4.64 -4.50 7.75
CA ARG A 155 -5.23 -3.15 7.61
C ARG A 155 -4.28 -2.07 8.14
N ARG A 156 -3.55 -2.34 9.23
CA ARG A 156 -2.51 -1.44 9.77
C ARG A 156 -1.33 -1.32 8.81
N LEU A 157 -0.81 -2.43 8.29
CA LEU A 157 0.26 -2.45 7.28
C LEU A 157 -0.12 -1.64 6.02
N ASN A 158 -1.33 -1.88 5.48
CA ASN A 158 -1.83 -1.14 4.32
C ASN A 158 -2.04 0.36 4.61
N ALA A 159 -2.40 0.74 5.85
CA ALA A 159 -2.50 2.14 6.24
C ALA A 159 -1.13 2.83 6.32
N ASN A 160 -0.12 2.15 6.87
CA ASN A 160 1.26 2.64 6.89
C ASN A 160 1.81 2.82 5.48
N GLN A 161 1.55 1.86 4.59
CA GLN A 161 1.93 1.97 3.18
C GLN A 161 1.22 3.14 2.48
N ALA A 162 -0.07 3.37 2.76
CA ALA A 162 -0.79 4.52 2.24
C ALA A 162 -0.18 5.85 2.73
N GLU A 163 0.34 5.89 3.96
CA GLU A 163 1.10 7.03 4.48
C GLU A 163 2.39 7.26 3.70
N LEU A 164 3.20 6.22 3.51
CA LEU A 164 4.43 6.29 2.71
C LEU A 164 4.15 6.83 1.31
N CYS A 165 3.12 6.32 0.63
CA CYS A 165 2.71 6.81 -0.68
C CYS A 165 2.30 8.30 -0.67
N ARG A 166 1.71 8.80 0.42
CA ARG A 166 1.36 10.22 0.55
C ARG A 166 2.61 11.07 0.74
N ILE A 167 3.58 10.59 1.52
CA ILE A 167 4.88 11.25 1.71
C ILE A 167 5.63 11.31 0.37
N VAL A 168 5.70 10.20 -0.38
CA VAL A 168 6.33 10.17 -1.71
C VAL A 168 5.74 11.23 -2.65
N ARG A 169 4.41 11.36 -2.71
CA ARG A 169 3.74 12.42 -3.51
C ARG A 169 4.04 13.84 -3.02
N LYS A 170 4.31 14.05 -1.73
CA LYS A 170 4.79 15.34 -1.22
C LYS A 170 6.23 15.57 -1.70
N SER A 171 7.09 14.56 -1.63
CA SER A 171 8.47 14.62 -2.12
C SER A 171 8.55 14.87 -3.62
N GLU A 172 7.69 14.26 -4.44
CA GLU A 172 7.62 14.52 -5.89
C GLU A 172 7.34 16.01 -6.19
N ARG A 173 6.38 16.61 -5.49
CA ARG A 173 6.06 18.03 -5.63
C ARG A 173 7.22 18.92 -5.18
N LEU A 174 7.85 18.59 -4.06
CA LEU A 174 8.99 19.37 -3.56
C LEU A 174 10.21 19.25 -4.49
N LEU A 175 10.46 18.06 -5.04
CA LEU A 175 11.54 17.83 -6.01
C LEU A 175 11.35 18.66 -7.29
N LYS A 176 10.09 18.79 -7.76
CA LYS A 176 9.77 19.66 -8.89
C LYS A 176 10.13 21.12 -8.57
N ASN A 177 9.71 21.63 -7.42
CA ASN A 177 10.03 23.01 -7.01
C ASN A 177 11.56 23.21 -6.87
N LEU A 178 12.27 22.21 -6.34
CA LEU A 178 13.73 22.27 -6.21
C LEU A 178 14.42 22.31 -7.59
N GLU A 179 13.97 21.51 -8.55
CA GLU A 179 14.50 21.54 -9.91
C GLU A 179 14.30 22.92 -10.57
N GLU A 180 13.10 23.51 -10.42
CA GLU A 180 12.81 24.86 -10.92
C GLU A 180 13.74 25.90 -10.27
N HIS A 181 13.93 25.83 -8.96
CA HIS A 181 14.85 26.72 -8.23
C HIS A 181 16.30 26.57 -8.71
N LEU A 182 16.80 25.34 -8.85
CA LEU A 182 18.15 25.07 -9.36
C LEU A 182 18.32 25.49 -10.84
N GLY A 183 17.23 25.48 -11.62
CA GLY A 183 17.20 26.03 -12.98
C GLY A 183 17.42 27.55 -12.98
N GLY A 184 16.72 28.28 -12.11
CA GLY A 184 16.84 29.74 -11.99
C GLY A 184 18.20 30.23 -11.51
N LEU A 185 18.93 29.43 -10.73
CA LEU A 185 20.31 29.76 -10.31
C LEU A 185 21.27 29.96 -11.50
N LYS A 186 21.02 29.31 -12.65
CA LYS A 186 21.86 29.44 -13.84
C LYS A 186 21.69 30.79 -14.54
N GLU A 187 20.51 31.40 -14.48
CA GLU A 187 20.19 32.64 -15.19
C GLU A 187 20.80 33.88 -14.50
N ALA A 188 20.91 33.84 -13.16
CA ALA A 188 21.48 34.95 -12.38
C ALA A 188 22.99 35.15 -12.60
N THR A 189 23.73 34.08 -12.91
CA THR A 189 25.19 34.16 -13.14
C THR A 189 25.59 34.66 -14.53
N SER A 190 24.67 34.71 -15.49
CA SER A 190 24.94 35.19 -16.86
C SER A 190 24.56 36.66 -17.11
N GLY A 191 24.04 37.37 -16.10
CA GLY A 191 23.48 38.73 -16.24
C GLY A 191 24.33 39.89 -15.70
N SER A 192 25.54 39.65 -15.19
CA SER A 192 26.43 40.71 -14.69
C SER A 192 27.58 40.98 -15.65
N SER A 193 27.28 41.57 -16.80
CA SER A 193 28.25 42.34 -17.58
C SER A 193 27.83 43.80 -17.48
N SER A 194 28.49 44.55 -16.59
CA SER A 194 28.32 46.00 -16.45
C SER A 194 28.65 46.71 -17.76
N PRO A 195 27.97 47.83 -18.07
CA PRO A 195 28.28 48.61 -19.26
C PRO A 195 29.61 49.33 -19.07
N SER A 196 30.50 49.18 -20.05
CA SER A 196 31.69 50.02 -20.19
C SER A 196 31.25 51.46 -20.45
N ASN A 197 31.43 52.32 -19.45
CA ASN A 197 31.47 53.76 -19.66
C ASN A 197 32.77 54.09 -20.41
N GLU A 198 32.66 54.46 -21.68
CA GLU A 198 33.65 55.30 -22.34
C GLU A 198 33.03 56.69 -22.52
N GLU A 199 33.40 57.60 -21.60
CA GLU A 199 33.42 59.04 -21.84
C GLU A 199 34.85 59.52 -21.57
N GLY A 200 35.44 60.26 -22.52
CA GLY A 200 36.70 61.00 -22.34
C GLY A 200 37.70 60.83 -23.47
#